data_AF-A0A495W676-F1
#
_entry.id   AF-A0A495W676-F1
#
_cell.length_a   1.000
_cell.length_b   1.000
_cell.length_c   1.000
_cell.angle_alpha   90.00
_cell.angle_beta   90.00
_cell.angle_gamma   90.00
#
_symmetry.space_group_name_H-M   'P 1'
#
loop_
_entity.id
_entity.type
_entity.pdbx_description
1 polymer ?
#
loop_
_entity_poly.entity_id
_entity_poly.type
_entity_poly.pdbx_seq_one_letter_code
_entity_poly.pdbx_strand_id
1 'polypeptide(L)'
;MADLSWPQRAALALGALLVVWAVADLVAGRAQLGVLHVATGLVVLAAAFRVRAARFAGTVLGVVFLVVFAYATSDTGGPLNAGPLGNGVHLLLGFTSVALALGCVRCEQRAARPHGRRAGRLP
;
A
#
# COMPACT_ATOMS: atom_id res chain seq x y z
N MET A 1 -3.38 -19.42 4.77
CA MET A 1 -4.11 -18.17 4.44
C MET A 1 -5.35 -17.92 5.31
N ALA A 2 -5.89 -18.93 6.01
CA ALA A 2 -7.15 -18.82 6.75
C ALA A 2 -7.08 -17.88 7.98
N ASP A 3 -5.91 -17.66 8.60
CA ASP A 3 -5.77 -16.81 9.80
C ASP A 3 -5.29 -15.38 9.54
N LEU A 4 -5.12 -14.96 8.28
CA LEU A 4 -4.68 -13.60 7.98
C LEU A 4 -5.84 -12.61 8.07
N SER A 5 -5.64 -11.53 8.81
CA SER A 5 -6.59 -10.41 8.85
C SER A 5 -6.81 -9.83 7.45
N TRP A 6 -8.02 -9.33 7.17
CA TRP A 6 -8.36 -8.67 5.90
C TRP A 6 -7.29 -7.65 5.42
N PRO A 7 -6.76 -6.74 6.27
CA PRO A 7 -5.74 -5.80 5.81
C PRO A 7 -4.40 -6.47 5.46
N GLN A 8 -4.01 -7.56 6.13
CA GLN A 8 -2.81 -8.31 5.73
C GLN A 8 -3.00 -9.03 4.40
N ARG A 9 -4.16 -9.64 4.17
CA ARG A 9 -4.48 -10.26 2.87
C ARG A 9 -4.43 -9.23 1.74
N ALA A 10 -4.98 -8.04 1.97
CA ALA A 10 -4.97 -6.96 0.98
C ALA A 10 -3.55 -6.40 0.76
N ALA A 11 -2.72 -6.27 1.80
CA ALA A 11 -1.31 -5.89 1.64
C ALA A 11 -0.51 -6.94 0.85
N LEU A 12 -0.70 -8.24 1.12
CA LEU A 12 -0.06 -9.30 0.34
C LEU A 12 -0.49 -9.26 -1.14
N ALA A 13 -1.78 -9.11 -1.40
CA ALA A 13 -2.30 -9.01 -2.76
C ALA A 13 -1.74 -7.79 -3.50
N LEU A 14 -1.71 -6.63 -2.83
CA LEU A 14 -1.17 -5.39 -3.38
C LEU A 14 0.34 -5.51 -3.67
N GLY A 15 1.11 -6.07 -2.72
CA GLY A 15 2.54 -6.28 -2.89
C GLY A 15 2.85 -7.24 -4.04
N ALA A 16 2.10 -8.34 -4.17
CA ALA A 16 2.24 -9.27 -5.30
C ALA A 16 1.89 -8.60 -6.64
N LEU A 17 0.81 -7.81 -6.69
CA LEU A 17 0.42 -7.07 -7.87
C LEU A 17 1.51 -6.08 -8.32
N LEU A 18 2.12 -5.37 -7.38
CA LEU A 18 3.23 -4.43 -7.66
C LEU A 18 4.46 -5.14 -8.22
N VAL A 19 4.79 -6.33 -7.73
CA VAL A 19 5.90 -7.13 -8.28
C VAL A 19 5.60 -7.58 -9.71
N VAL A 20 4.37 -8.04 -10.00
CA VAL A 20 3.96 -8.39 -11.36
C VAL A 20 4.01 -7.17 -12.28
N TRP A 21 3.54 -6.02 -11.80
CA TRP A 21 3.60 -4.77 -12.56
C TRP A 21 5.04 -4.37 -12.86
N ALA A 22 5.94 -4.44 -11.87
CA ALA A 22 7.35 -4.16 -12.08
C ALA A 22 7.96 -4.99 -13.22
N VAL A 23 7.62 -6.29 -13.29
CA VAL A 23 8.08 -7.15 -14.39
C VAL A 23 7.56 -6.63 -15.74
N ALA A 24 6.29 -6.24 -15.82
CA ALA A 24 5.73 -5.66 -17.04
C ALA A 24 6.45 -4.36 -17.45
N ASP A 25 6.79 -3.48 -16.50
CA ASP A 25 7.53 -2.25 -16.79
C ASP A 25 8.97 -2.53 -17.25
N LEU A 26 9.65 -3.49 -16.61
CA LEU A 26 10.99 -3.91 -17.03
C LEU A 26 10.99 -4.48 -18.44
N VAL A 27 10.02 -5.34 -18.77
CA VAL A 27 9.83 -5.89 -20.13
C VAL A 27 9.52 -4.79 -21.14
N ALA A 28 8.79 -3.75 -20.73
CA ALA A 28 8.48 -2.59 -21.57
C ALA A 28 9.64 -1.57 -21.67
N GLY A 29 10.83 -1.89 -21.14
CA GLY A 29 12.00 -1.00 -21.17
C GLY A 29 11.93 0.19 -20.19
N ARG A 30 10.93 0.24 -19.31
CA ARG A 30 10.70 1.31 -18.34
C ARG A 30 11.38 1.00 -17.01
N ALA A 31 12.71 0.94 -17.04
CA ALA A 31 13.52 0.47 -15.92
C ALA A 31 13.30 1.24 -14.61
N GLN A 32 13.17 2.58 -14.66
CA GLN A 32 12.94 3.38 -13.45
C GLN A 32 11.58 3.05 -12.78
N LEU A 33 10.51 2.93 -13.57
CA LEU A 33 9.19 2.54 -13.06
C LEU A 33 9.21 1.10 -12.54
N GLY A 34 9.90 0.19 -13.23
CA GLY A 34 10.10 -1.17 -12.77
C GLY A 34 10.74 -1.23 -11.39
N VAL A 35 11.85 -0.52 -11.17
CA VAL A 35 12.54 -0.46 -9.87
C VAL A 35 11.64 0.14 -8.79
N LEU A 36 10.91 1.21 -9.10
CA LEU A 36 9.95 1.83 -8.17
C LEU A 36 8.89 0.82 -7.72
N HIS A 37 8.30 0.08 -8.65
CA HIS A 37 7.28 -0.92 -8.34
C HIS A 37 7.84 -2.13 -7.57
N VAL A 38 9.06 -2.60 -7.88
CA VAL A 38 9.72 -3.66 -7.10
C VAL A 38 9.95 -3.20 -5.67
N ALA A 39 10.61 -2.05 -5.48
CA ALA A 39 10.95 -1.53 -4.17
C ALA A 39 9.69 -1.34 -3.32
N THR A 40 8.64 -0.77 -3.92
CA THR A 40 7.36 -0.57 -3.26
C THR A 40 6.68 -1.89 -2.92
N GLY A 41 6.63 -2.85 -3.85
CA GLY A 41 6.06 -4.17 -3.63
C GLY A 41 6.74 -4.93 -2.48
N LEU A 42 8.07 -4.87 -2.41
CA LEU A 42 8.85 -5.46 -1.32
C LEU A 42 8.55 -4.82 0.03
N VAL A 43 8.44 -3.49 0.09
CA VAL A 43 8.08 -2.76 1.31
C VAL A 43 6.67 -3.15 1.78
N VAL A 44 5.70 -3.23 0.88
CA VAL A 44 4.32 -3.64 1.21
C VAL A 44 4.28 -5.09 1.71
N LEU A 45 4.99 -6.01 1.03
CA LEU A 45 5.09 -7.41 1.45
C LEU A 45 5.71 -7.53 2.84
N ALA A 46 6.82 -6.84 3.10
CA ALA A 46 7.48 -6.85 4.40
C ALA A 46 6.58 -6.25 5.50
N ALA A 47 5.83 -5.18 5.17
CA ALA A 47 4.90 -4.54 6.09
C ALA A 47 3.73 -5.44 6.50
N ALA A 48 3.29 -6.36 5.63
CA ALA A 48 2.22 -7.31 5.94
C ALA A 48 2.54 -8.21 7.15
N PHE A 49 3.83 -8.45 7.42
CA PHE A 49 4.30 -9.26 8.55
C PHE A 49 4.70 -8.44 9.78
N ARG A 50 4.75 -7.10 9.69
CA ARG A 50 5.14 -6.20 10.79
C ARG A 50 4.13 -5.08 10.96
N VAL A 51 3.06 -5.34 11.71
CA VAL A 51 1.91 -4.41 11.90
C VAL A 51 2.34 -3.02 12.39
N ARG A 52 3.35 -2.96 13.28
CA ARG A 52 3.93 -1.70 13.78
C ARG A 52 4.62 -0.88 12.68
N ALA A 53 5.22 -1.55 11.70
CA ALA A 53 5.86 -0.93 10.54
C ALA A 53 4.85 -0.60 9.43
N ALA A 54 3.69 -1.26 9.39
CA ALA A 54 2.66 -1.03 8.37
C ALA A 54 2.10 0.41 8.37
N ARG A 55 2.03 1.05 9.54
CA ARG A 55 1.63 2.47 9.66
C ARG A 55 2.61 3.38 8.93
N PHE A 56 3.89 3.26 9.26
CA PHE A 56 4.95 4.07 8.69
C PHE A 56 5.10 3.78 7.19
N ALA A 57 5.13 2.50 6.81
CA ALA A 57 5.25 2.07 5.43
C ALA A 57 4.09 2.60 4.55
N GLY A 58 2.83 2.48 5.00
CA GLY A 58 1.70 2.97 4.22
C GLY A 58 1.71 4.50 4.04
N THR A 59 2.12 5.27 5.06
CA THR A 59 2.27 6.72 4.94
C THR A 59 3.41 7.10 4.00
N VAL A 60 4.58 6.48 4.14
CA VAL A 60 5.74 6.73 3.26
C VAL A 60 5.40 6.39 1.81
N LEU A 61 4.79 5.24 1.56
CA LEU A 61 4.37 4.84 0.21
C LEU A 61 3.31 5.78 -0.38
N GLY A 62 2.36 6.24 0.45
CA GLY A 62 1.42 7.27 0.05
C GLY A 62 2.11 8.54 -0.45
N VAL A 63 3.11 9.03 0.28
CA VAL A 63 3.91 10.20 -0.10
C VAL A 63 4.72 9.93 -1.38
N VAL A 64 5.39 8.79 -1.48
CA VAL A 64 6.19 8.41 -2.66
C VAL A 64 5.32 8.40 -3.92
N PHE A 65 4.17 7.74 -3.89
CA PHE A 65 3.28 7.68 -5.05
C PHE A 65 2.63 9.03 -5.38
N LEU A 66 2.39 9.89 -4.39
CA LEU A 66 1.93 11.25 -4.62
C LEU A 66 3.00 12.09 -5.33
N VAL A 67 4.26 11.99 -4.89
CA VAL A 67 5.39 12.67 -5.54
C VAL A 67 5.57 12.16 -6.97
N VAL A 68 5.53 10.84 -7.18
CA VAL A 68 5.61 10.23 -8.52
C VAL A 68 4.49 10.75 -9.41
N PHE A 69 3.25 10.83 -8.91
CA PHE A 69 2.13 11.41 -9.64
C PHE A 69 2.33 12.89 -9.99
N ALA A 70 2.81 13.70 -9.04
CA ALA A 70 3.07 15.12 -9.26
C ALA A 70 4.17 15.36 -10.31
N TYR A 71 5.25 14.55 -10.27
CA TYR A 71 6.30 14.59 -11.29
C TYR A 71 5.79 14.12 -12.65
N ALA A 72 5.05 13.01 -12.68
CA ALA A 72 4.53 12.45 -13.93
C ALA A 72 3.50 13.37 -14.62
N THR A 73 2.78 14.20 -13.88
CA THR A 73 1.84 15.20 -14.42
C THR A 73 2.52 16.51 -14.81
N SER A 74 3.68 16.85 -14.21
CA SER A 74 4.45 18.06 -14.55
C SER A 74 5.45 17.85 -15.70
N ASP A 75 5.96 16.63 -15.89
CA ASP A 75 6.84 16.26 -16.99
C ASP A 75 6.28 15.06 -17.77
N THR A 76 5.44 15.34 -18.76
CA THR A 76 4.76 14.34 -19.60
C THR A 76 5.69 13.61 -20.57
N GLY A 77 6.98 13.97 -20.67
CA GLY A 77 7.99 13.19 -21.39
C GLY A 77 8.95 12.43 -20.47
N GLY A 78 8.83 12.64 -19.16
CA GLY A 78 9.82 12.20 -18.19
C GLY A 78 9.82 10.69 -17.93
N PRO A 79 10.92 10.16 -17.35
CA PRO A 79 11.10 8.73 -17.09
C PRO A 79 10.10 8.13 -16.10
N LEU A 80 9.35 8.97 -15.38
CA LEU A 80 8.30 8.56 -14.44
C LEU A 80 6.89 8.70 -15.03
N ASN A 81 6.73 9.22 -16.24
CA ASN A 81 5.43 9.34 -16.86
C ASN A 81 4.96 8.00 -17.44
N ALA A 82 3.90 7.43 -16.87
CA ALA A 82 3.26 6.21 -17.35
C ALA A 82 2.02 6.49 -18.22
N GLY A 83 1.82 7.75 -18.64
CA GLY A 83 0.61 8.21 -19.31
C GLY A 83 -0.56 8.43 -18.33
N PRO A 84 -1.70 8.97 -18.82
CA PRO A 84 -2.81 9.39 -17.95
C PRO A 84 -3.37 8.26 -17.07
N LEU A 85 -3.54 7.07 -17.66
CA LEU A 85 -4.03 5.89 -16.96
C LEU A 85 -3.02 5.39 -15.93
N GLY A 86 -1.74 5.25 -16.31
CA GLY A 86 -0.69 4.81 -15.40
C GLY A 86 -0.51 5.77 -14.22
N ASN A 87 -0.50 7.07 -14.46
CA ASN A 87 -0.38 8.09 -13.43
C ASN A 87 -1.60 8.06 -12.47
N GLY A 88 -2.82 7.93 -13.02
CA GLY A 88 -4.02 7.75 -12.20
C GLY A 88 -3.93 6.55 -11.26
N VAL A 89 -3.33 5.43 -11.72
CA VAL A 89 -3.13 4.26 -10.87
C VAL A 89 -2.05 4.47 -9.81
N HIS A 90 -0.96 5.21 -10.08
CA HIS A 90 0.01 5.59 -9.04
C HIS A 90 -0.68 6.32 -7.88
N LEU A 91 -1.58 7.27 -8.18
CA LEU A 91 -2.35 7.97 -7.15
C LEU A 91 -3.24 7.01 -6.34
N LEU A 92 -3.94 6.09 -7.01
CA LEU A 92 -4.78 5.08 -6.36
C LEU A 92 -3.96 4.13 -5.47
N LEU A 93 -2.77 3.74 -5.90
CA LEU A 93 -1.82 2.91 -5.13
C LEU A 93 -1.38 3.65 -3.85
N GLY A 94 -1.12 4.95 -3.93
CA GLY A 94 -0.84 5.79 -2.77
C GLY A 94 -1.99 5.78 -1.75
N PHE A 95 -3.23 6.04 -2.19
CA PHE A 95 -4.40 6.01 -1.32
C PHE A 95 -4.65 4.63 -0.71
N THR A 96 -4.50 3.57 -1.50
CA THR A 96 -4.67 2.19 -1.04
C THR A 96 -3.66 1.85 0.05
N SER A 97 -2.41 2.29 -0.10
CA SER A 97 -1.35 2.08 0.91
C SER A 97 -1.70 2.74 2.25
N VAL A 98 -2.23 3.98 2.22
CA VAL A 98 -2.69 4.68 3.42
C VAL A 98 -3.92 4.01 4.04
N ALA A 99 -4.88 3.58 3.22
CA ALA A 99 -6.08 2.89 3.69
C ALA A 99 -5.75 1.56 4.39
N LEU A 100 -4.76 0.81 3.87
CA LEU A 100 -4.28 -0.43 4.49
C LEU A 100 -3.60 -0.17 5.83
N ALA A 101 -2.77 0.87 5.92
CA ALA A 101 -2.17 1.30 7.19
C ALA A 101 -3.24 1.63 8.23
N LEU A 102 -4.27 2.41 7.87
CA LEU A 102 -5.40 2.72 8.76
C LEU A 102 -6.20 1.47 9.15
N GLY A 103 -6.40 0.54 8.23
CA GLY A 103 -7.04 -0.75 8.47
C GLY A 103 -6.31 -1.59 9.52
N CYS A 104 -4.97 -1.68 9.41
CA CYS A 104 -4.13 -2.39 10.39
C CYS A 104 -4.29 -1.80 11.80
N VAL A 105 -4.25 -0.47 11.92
CA VAL A 105 -4.45 0.23 13.20
C VAL A 105 -5.81 -0.07 13.81
N ARG A 106 -6.85 -0.04 12.98
CA ARG A 106 -8.21 -0.30 13.44
C ARG A 106 -8.38 -1.75 13.91
N CYS A 107 -7.71 -2.70 13.28
CA CYS A 107 -7.66 -4.09 13.72
C CYS A 107 -6.91 -4.23 15.07
N GLU A 108 -5.74 -3.60 15.23
CA GLU A 108 -5.01 -3.60 16.53
C GLU A 108 -5.85 -2.98 17.65
N GLN A 109 -6.50 -1.84 17.40
CA GLN A 109 -7.37 -1.19 18.39
C GLN A 109 -8.58 -2.05 18.79
N ARG A 110 -9.14 -2.83 17.85
CA ARG A 110 -10.22 -3.77 18.16
C ARG A 110 -9.75 -4.97 18.96
N ALA A 111 -8.57 -5.50 18.65
CA ALA A 111 -7.98 -6.62 19.39
C ALA A 111 -7.53 -6.21 20.81
N ALA A 112 -7.05 -4.98 20.99
CA ALA A 112 -6.63 -4.44 22.28
C ALA A 112 -7.80 -3.93 23.16
N ARG A 113 -9.03 -3.84 22.63
CA ARG A 113 -10.20 -3.49 23.44
C ARG A 113 -10.59 -4.70 24.29
N PRO A 114 -10.57 -4.60 25.62
CA PRO A 114 -11.15 -5.63 26.47
C PRO A 114 -12.63 -5.81 26.09
N HIS A 115 -13.12 -7.05 26.07
CA HIS A 115 -14.55 -7.38 26.00
C HIS A 115 -15.25 -6.93 27.30
N GLY A 116 -15.27 -5.63 27.58
CA GLY A 116 -15.81 -5.04 28.79
C GLY A 116 -16.89 -4.02 28.46
N ARG A 117 -18.10 -4.51 28.15
CA ARG A 117 -19.40 -3.82 28.34
C ARG A 117 -20.55 -4.68 27.81
N ARG A 118 -20.84 -5.80 28.48
CA ARG A 118 -22.16 -6.46 28.53
C ARG A 118 -22.32 -7.31 29.80
N ALA A 119 -21.88 -6.76 30.93
CA ALA A 119 -22.29 -7.25 32.25
C ALA A 119 -22.46 -6.03 33.15
N GLY A 120 -23.66 -5.81 33.68
CA GLY A 120 -23.92 -4.79 34.70
C GLY A 120 -24.55 -3.49 34.20
N ARG A 121 -25.80 -3.55 33.75
CA ARG A 121 -26.81 -2.52 34.10
C ARG A 121 -28.17 -3.20 34.30
N LEU A 122 -28.40 -3.63 35.52
CA LEU A 122 -29.72 -3.63 36.17
C LEU A 122 -29.46 -3.01 37.55
N PRO A 123 -30.07 -1.85 37.81
CA PRO A 123 -30.91 -1.71 38.99
C PRO A 123 -32.38 -1.72 38.61
#